data_AF-A0A0Q9S6Q7-F1
#
_entry.id   AF-A0A0Q9S6Q7-F1
#
_cell.length_a   1.000
_cell.length_b   1.000
_cell.length_c   1.000
_cell.angle_alpha   90.00
_cell.angle_beta   90.00
_cell.angle_gamma   90.00
#
_symmetry.space_group_name_H-M   'P 1'
#
loop_
_entity.id
_entity.type
_entity.pdbx_description
1 polymer ?
#
loop_
_entity_poly.entity_id
_entity_poly.type
_entity_poly.pdbx_seq_one_letter_code
_entity_poly.pdbx_strand_id
1 'polypeptide(L)'
;MSWYGLFGTFTGVAFLTVVAVPLAALVVVALAQWRRASGTPRSGAWRTALADVGMVYGTVPWVWMTMMPGSHAGGVLGRVSLVPFRDLVSMGSLGIVGNLLVLSALGFFAPLRFAPLASWPRVLLFAASCSLLIEVAQFVLLLDRVSSVDDVLLNTAGAGLAAWLSRPWWLTPGEATVVEERGTNACPEEPRDEASRRVSKPPTVAGR
;
A
#
# COMPACT_ATOMS: atom_id res chain seq x y z
N MET A 1 -1.68 8.32 -32.27
CA MET A 1 -1.64 9.03 -30.97
C MET A 1 -0.25 9.61 -30.79
N SER A 2 -0.09 10.90 -30.48
CA SER A 2 1.24 11.46 -30.15
C SER A 2 1.66 11.04 -28.74
N TRP A 3 2.97 11.06 -28.46
CA TRP A 3 3.51 10.81 -27.10
C TRP A 3 2.85 11.73 -26.05
N TYR A 4 2.65 13.00 -26.39
CA TYR A 4 1.94 13.94 -25.53
C TYR A 4 0.47 13.54 -25.30
N GLY A 5 -0.22 13.03 -26.32
CA GLY A 5 -1.60 12.55 -26.18
C GLY A 5 -1.75 11.40 -25.20
N LEU A 6 -0.73 10.53 -25.07
CA LEU A 6 -0.74 9.40 -24.15
C LEU A 6 -0.35 9.78 -22.71
N PHE A 7 0.70 10.59 -22.55
CA PHE A 7 1.31 10.85 -21.24
C PHE A 7 0.95 12.22 -20.63
N GLY A 8 0.47 13.15 -21.44
CA GLY A 8 0.18 14.53 -21.04
C GLY A 8 -1.31 14.88 -20.99
N THR A 9 -2.20 13.90 -21.13
CA THR A 9 -3.66 14.12 -21.09
C THR A 9 -4.35 13.13 -20.15
N PHE A 10 -5.45 13.57 -19.53
CA PHE A 10 -6.27 12.73 -18.67
C PHE A 10 -6.75 11.48 -19.40
N THR A 11 -7.23 11.63 -20.64
CA THR A 11 -7.70 10.52 -21.47
C THR A 11 -6.58 9.54 -21.81
N GLY A 12 -5.38 10.05 -22.10
CA GLY A 12 -4.20 9.23 -22.37
C GLY A 12 -3.79 8.39 -21.17
N VAL A 13 -3.67 9.02 -20.00
CA VAL A 13 -3.32 8.32 -18.75
C VAL A 13 -4.40 7.31 -18.36
N ALA A 14 -5.67 7.66 -18.50
CA ALA A 14 -6.79 6.74 -18.26
C ALA A 14 -6.74 5.53 -19.22
N PHE A 15 -6.48 5.76 -20.50
CA PHE A 15 -6.30 4.70 -21.49
C PHE A 15 -5.12 3.79 -21.16
N LEU A 16 -3.95 4.36 -20.84
CA LEU A 16 -2.77 3.60 -20.43
C LEU A 16 -3.03 2.76 -19.18
N THR A 17 -3.75 3.32 -18.21
CA THR A 17 -4.14 2.60 -17.00
C THR A 17 -4.97 1.37 -17.38
N VAL A 18 -6.04 1.54 -18.15
CA VAL A 18 -6.88 0.41 -18.59
C VAL A 18 -6.08 -0.65 -19.37
N VAL A 19 -5.21 -0.23 -20.28
CA VAL A 19 -4.36 -1.15 -21.05
C VAL A 19 -3.34 -1.86 -20.16
N ALA A 20 -2.92 -1.27 -19.04
CA ALA A 20 -1.99 -1.87 -18.10
C ALA A 20 -2.63 -2.88 -17.13
N VAL A 21 -3.97 -3.05 -17.11
CA VAL A 21 -4.65 -4.05 -16.26
C VAL A 21 -4.07 -5.47 -16.41
N PRO A 22 -3.88 -6.02 -17.62
CA PRO A 22 -3.33 -7.37 -17.78
C PRO A 22 -1.91 -7.47 -17.24
N LEU A 23 -1.09 -6.43 -17.44
CA LEU A 23 0.26 -6.37 -16.90
C LEU A 23 0.25 -6.34 -15.37
N ALA A 24 -0.61 -5.53 -14.75
CA ALA A 24 -0.75 -5.51 -13.30
C ALA A 24 -1.18 -6.89 -12.75
N ALA A 25 -2.11 -7.57 -13.43
CA ALA A 25 -2.51 -8.93 -13.08
C ALA A 25 -1.33 -9.92 -13.18
N LEU A 26 -0.54 -9.86 -14.25
CA LEU A 26 0.66 -10.69 -14.40
C LEU A 26 1.68 -10.43 -13.29
N VAL A 27 1.89 -9.17 -12.89
CA VAL A 27 2.77 -8.81 -11.77
C VAL A 27 2.26 -9.39 -10.46
N VAL A 28 0.95 -9.33 -10.19
CA VAL A 28 0.36 -10.00 -9.00
C VAL A 28 0.66 -11.49 -9.00
N VAL A 29 0.42 -12.17 -10.13
CA VAL A 29 0.69 -13.61 -10.25
C VAL A 29 2.18 -13.90 -10.04
N ALA A 30 3.06 -13.20 -10.74
CA ALA A 30 4.51 -13.41 -10.63
C ALA A 30 5.00 -13.20 -9.19
N LEU A 31 4.57 -12.12 -8.54
CA LEU A 31 4.95 -11.78 -7.17
C LEU A 31 4.39 -12.78 -6.16
N ALA A 32 3.13 -13.23 -6.33
CA ALA A 32 2.54 -14.25 -5.48
C ALA A 32 3.28 -15.59 -5.62
N GLN A 33 3.64 -15.98 -6.84
CA GLN A 33 4.36 -17.23 -7.10
C GLN A 33 5.79 -17.19 -6.55
N TRP A 34 6.47 -16.04 -6.68
CA TRP A 34 7.78 -15.82 -6.08
C TRP A 34 7.73 -15.93 -4.54
N ARG A 35 6.76 -15.30 -3.89
CA ARG A 35 6.57 -15.39 -2.42
C ARG A 35 6.26 -16.81 -1.95
N ARG A 36 5.50 -17.56 -2.75
CA ARG A 36 5.22 -18.98 -2.49
C ARG A 36 6.49 -19.82 -2.59
N ALA A 37 7.33 -19.56 -3.59
CA ALA A 37 8.63 -20.23 -3.73
C ALA A 37 9.54 -19.96 -2.53
N SER A 38 9.44 -18.78 -1.92
CA SER A 38 10.14 -18.39 -0.70
C SER A 38 9.48 -18.87 0.62
N GLY A 39 8.49 -19.77 0.55
CA GLY A 39 7.89 -20.40 1.73
C GLY A 39 6.68 -19.67 2.35
N THR A 40 6.18 -18.59 1.74
CA THR A 40 4.96 -17.93 2.24
C THR A 40 3.72 -18.78 1.93
N PRO A 41 2.78 -18.98 2.89
CA PRO A 41 1.52 -19.66 2.64
C PRO A 41 0.75 -19.03 1.47
N ARG A 42 0.03 -19.86 0.69
CA ARG A 42 -0.66 -19.42 -0.54
C ARG A 42 -1.55 -18.20 -0.28
N SER A 43 -2.42 -18.24 0.72
CA SER A 43 -3.34 -17.13 1.03
C SER A 43 -2.60 -15.82 1.35
N GLY A 44 -1.55 -15.88 2.16
CA GLY A 44 -0.72 -14.72 2.51
C GLY A 44 0.06 -14.15 1.32
N ALA A 45 0.60 -15.03 0.47
CA ALA A 45 1.35 -14.62 -0.72
C ALA A 45 0.47 -13.84 -1.72
N TRP A 46 -0.74 -14.33 -2.00
CA TRP A 46 -1.68 -13.63 -2.89
C TRP A 46 -2.24 -12.35 -2.26
N ARG A 47 -2.62 -12.37 -0.97
CA ARG A 47 -3.13 -11.18 -0.27
C ARG A 47 -2.12 -10.04 -0.29
N THR A 48 -0.87 -10.33 0.06
CA THR A 48 0.19 -9.31 0.10
C THR A 48 0.59 -8.86 -1.30
N ALA A 49 0.63 -9.76 -2.31
CA ALA A 49 0.95 -9.37 -3.68
C ALA A 49 -0.14 -8.47 -4.28
N LEU A 50 -1.41 -8.80 -4.04
CA LEU A 50 -2.54 -7.99 -4.45
C LEU A 50 -2.52 -6.62 -3.75
N ALA A 51 -2.18 -6.57 -2.46
CA ALA A 51 -2.08 -5.31 -1.74
C ALA A 51 -0.95 -4.43 -2.28
N ASP A 52 0.25 -4.99 -2.53
CA ASP A 52 1.38 -4.22 -3.05
C ASP A 52 1.09 -3.65 -4.45
N VAL A 53 0.62 -4.50 -5.37
CA VAL A 53 0.29 -4.05 -6.73
C VAL A 53 -0.93 -3.13 -6.72
N GLY A 54 -1.94 -3.44 -5.91
CA GLY A 54 -3.16 -2.64 -5.78
C GLY A 54 -2.90 -1.23 -5.28
N MET A 55 -1.99 -1.05 -4.31
CA MET A 55 -1.56 0.29 -3.86
C MET A 55 -0.89 1.06 -5.01
N VAL A 56 0.07 0.45 -5.71
CA VAL A 56 0.82 1.13 -6.77
C VAL A 56 -0.08 1.44 -7.96
N TYR A 57 -0.70 0.42 -8.53
CA TYR A 57 -1.53 0.52 -9.72
C TYR A 57 -2.79 1.36 -9.46
N GLY A 58 -3.37 1.29 -8.26
CA GLY A 58 -4.56 2.02 -7.90
C GLY A 58 -4.33 3.48 -7.48
N THR A 59 -3.10 3.90 -7.19
CA THR A 59 -2.79 5.28 -6.74
C THR A 59 -1.93 6.05 -7.74
N VAL A 60 -0.92 5.43 -8.37
CA VAL A 60 0.02 6.13 -9.26
C VAL A 60 -0.67 6.84 -10.42
N PRO A 61 -1.62 6.24 -11.16
CA PRO A 61 -2.28 6.93 -12.26
C PRO A 61 -3.06 8.17 -11.81
N TRP A 62 -3.67 8.13 -10.63
CA TRP A 62 -4.42 9.25 -10.08
C TRP A 62 -3.50 10.38 -9.65
N VAL A 63 -2.42 10.07 -8.92
CA VAL A 63 -1.40 11.06 -8.55
C VAL A 63 -0.76 11.68 -9.80
N TRP A 64 -0.50 10.87 -10.83
CA TRP A 64 -0.02 11.41 -12.10
C TRP A 64 -1.04 12.39 -12.70
N MET A 65 -2.32 12.03 -12.75
CA MET A 65 -3.36 12.93 -13.25
C MET A 65 -3.47 14.24 -12.45
N THR A 66 -3.28 14.22 -11.12
CA THR A 66 -3.28 15.43 -10.29
C THR A 66 -2.01 16.27 -10.43
N MET A 67 -0.87 15.64 -10.75
CA MET A 67 0.39 16.33 -11.02
C MET A 67 0.52 16.88 -12.45
N MET A 68 -0.46 16.64 -13.34
CA MET A 68 -0.39 17.19 -14.69
C MET A 68 -0.52 18.72 -14.69
N PRO A 69 0.41 19.44 -15.37
CA PRO A 69 0.40 20.90 -15.41
C PRO A 69 -0.89 21.46 -16.01
N GLY A 70 -1.43 22.52 -15.39
CA GLY A 70 -2.49 23.34 -15.97
C GLY A 70 -2.00 24.15 -17.17
N SER A 71 -2.94 24.75 -17.90
CA SER A 71 -2.65 25.52 -19.12
C SER A 71 -1.78 26.77 -18.89
N HIS A 72 -1.62 27.25 -17.66
CA HIS A 72 -0.73 28.37 -17.31
C HIS A 72 0.38 27.98 -16.32
N ALA A 73 0.71 26.68 -16.22
CA ALA A 73 1.76 26.20 -15.31
C ALA A 73 3.11 26.91 -15.57
N GLY A 74 3.75 27.36 -14.49
CA GLY A 74 4.98 28.16 -14.53
C GLY A 74 4.82 29.65 -14.90
N GLY A 75 3.61 30.10 -15.28
CA GLY A 75 3.33 31.51 -15.63
C GLY A 75 2.63 32.32 -14.54
N VAL A 76 2.09 31.66 -13.52
CA VAL A 76 1.36 32.29 -12.40
C VAL A 76 1.89 31.74 -11.09
N LEU A 77 2.06 32.60 -10.08
CA LEU A 77 2.35 32.15 -8.70
C LEU A 77 1.23 31.21 -8.24
N GLY A 78 1.60 30.04 -7.69
CA GLY A 78 0.64 29.05 -7.20
C GLY A 78 -0.39 29.68 -6.28
N ARG A 79 -1.68 29.47 -6.58
CA ARG A 79 -2.78 30.00 -5.75
C ARG A 79 -3.04 29.01 -4.61
N VAL A 80 -3.31 29.50 -3.41
CA VAL A 80 -3.65 28.67 -2.25
C VAL A 80 -5.04 29.04 -1.75
N SER A 81 -5.88 28.04 -1.54
CA SER A 81 -7.21 28.15 -0.93
C SER A 81 -7.19 27.43 0.42
N LEU A 82 -6.97 28.21 1.48
CA LEU A 82 -6.95 27.69 2.86
C LEU A 82 -8.34 27.71 3.53
N VAL A 83 -9.35 28.24 2.85
CA VAL A 83 -10.72 28.31 3.37
C VAL A 83 -11.40 26.99 3.07
N PRO A 84 -11.68 26.15 4.09
CA PRO A 84 -12.35 24.89 3.86
C PRO A 84 -13.74 25.11 3.24
N PHE A 85 -14.14 24.18 2.39
CA PHE A 85 -15.39 24.08 1.65
C PHE A 85 -15.61 25.12 0.55
N ARG A 86 -14.69 26.08 0.37
CA ARG A 86 -14.81 27.12 -0.65
C ARG A 86 -14.72 26.54 -2.05
N ASP A 87 -13.73 25.68 -2.26
CA ASP A 87 -13.48 25.12 -3.59
C ASP A 87 -14.49 24.02 -3.88
N LEU A 88 -14.88 23.26 -2.84
CA LEU A 88 -15.90 22.22 -2.90
C LEU A 88 -17.25 22.72 -3.46
N VAL A 89 -17.70 23.92 -3.07
CA VAL A 89 -18.97 24.50 -3.56
C VAL A 89 -18.93 24.82 -5.05
N SER A 90 -17.75 25.14 -5.57
CA SER A 90 -17.54 25.38 -7.00
C SER A 90 -17.12 24.12 -7.79
N MET A 91 -16.85 23.02 -7.08
CA MET A 91 -16.31 21.80 -7.66
C MET A 91 -17.41 20.98 -8.34
N GLY A 92 -17.23 20.66 -9.61
CA GLY A 92 -18.10 19.73 -10.33
C GLY A 92 -17.99 18.31 -9.78
N SER A 93 -19.02 17.49 -9.99
CA SER A 93 -19.11 16.11 -9.47
C SER A 93 -17.91 15.24 -9.85
N LEU A 94 -17.36 15.42 -11.07
CA LEU A 94 -16.18 14.71 -11.53
C LEU A 94 -14.91 15.09 -10.74
N GLY A 95 -14.78 16.35 -10.30
CA GLY A 95 -13.68 16.78 -9.45
C GLY A 95 -13.75 16.14 -8.06
N ILE A 96 -14.96 16.11 -7.49
CA ILE A 96 -15.21 15.47 -6.19
C ILE A 96 -14.86 13.97 -6.26
N VAL A 97 -15.40 13.28 -7.26
CA VAL A 97 -15.12 11.85 -7.47
C VAL A 97 -13.65 11.61 -7.74
N GLY A 98 -13.01 12.46 -8.56
CA GLY A 98 -11.58 12.37 -8.86
C GLY A 98 -10.72 12.42 -7.60
N ASN A 99 -10.94 13.42 -6.75
CA ASN A 99 -10.22 13.56 -5.48
C ASN A 99 -10.49 12.38 -4.53
N LEU A 100 -11.75 11.97 -4.35
CA LEU A 100 -12.05 10.78 -3.54
C LEU A 100 -11.26 9.55 -3.99
N LEU A 101 -10.99 9.39 -5.29
CA LEU A 101 -10.29 8.23 -5.83
C LEU A 101 -8.76 8.27 -5.67
N VAL A 102 -8.13 9.45 -5.52
CA VAL A 102 -6.66 9.60 -5.50
C VAL A 102 -5.98 8.68 -4.50
N LEU A 103 -6.44 8.70 -3.25
CA LEU A 103 -5.86 7.89 -2.16
C LEU A 103 -6.74 6.70 -1.75
N SER A 104 -7.84 6.44 -2.47
CA SER A 104 -8.75 5.33 -2.18
C SER A 104 -8.05 3.97 -2.20
N ALA A 105 -7.23 3.69 -3.22
CA ALA A 105 -6.51 2.42 -3.30
C ALA A 105 -5.50 2.25 -2.15
N LEU A 106 -4.80 3.33 -1.78
CA LEU A 106 -3.90 3.34 -0.65
C LEU A 106 -4.65 3.04 0.65
N GLY A 107 -5.81 3.67 0.88
CA GLY A 107 -6.68 3.39 2.02
C GLY A 107 -7.24 1.97 2.05
N PHE A 108 -7.55 1.38 0.88
CA PHE A 108 -8.04 0.02 0.76
C PHE A 108 -6.95 -1.03 1.08
N PHE A 109 -5.76 -0.88 0.49
CA PHE A 109 -4.75 -1.94 0.50
C PHE A 109 -3.68 -1.80 1.60
N ALA A 110 -3.40 -0.58 2.08
CA ALA A 110 -2.42 -0.37 3.14
C ALA A 110 -2.71 -1.18 4.43
N PRO A 111 -3.95 -1.24 4.97
CA PRO A 111 -4.22 -2.03 6.18
C PRO A 111 -4.19 -3.56 5.93
N LEU A 112 -4.26 -4.01 4.67
CA LEU A 112 -4.04 -5.41 4.28
C LEU A 112 -2.55 -5.78 4.23
N ARG A 113 -1.68 -4.77 4.10
CA ARG A 113 -0.24 -4.96 3.93
C ARG A 113 0.58 -4.65 5.18
N PHE A 114 0.14 -3.67 5.96
CA PHE A 114 0.86 -3.15 7.12
C PHE A 114 -0.03 -3.21 8.36
N ALA A 115 0.26 -4.15 9.27
CA ALA A 115 -0.47 -4.28 10.54
C ALA A 115 -0.52 -2.97 11.37
N PRO A 116 0.50 -2.10 11.39
CA PRO A 116 0.41 -0.80 12.05
C PRO A 116 -0.70 0.10 11.49
N LEU A 117 -1.03 -0.03 10.20
CA LEU A 117 -2.08 0.74 9.53
C LEU A 117 -3.46 0.08 9.60
N ALA A 118 -3.62 -1.09 10.22
CA ALA A 118 -4.91 -1.77 10.42
C ALA A 118 -5.79 -1.09 11.49
N SER A 119 -5.91 0.24 11.42
CA SER A 119 -6.69 1.09 12.32
C SER A 119 -7.19 2.30 11.54
N TRP A 120 -8.50 2.54 11.59
CA TRP A 120 -9.14 3.57 10.78
C TRP A 120 -8.55 4.98 11.01
N PRO A 121 -8.32 5.45 12.25
CA PRO A 121 -7.62 6.72 12.49
C PRO A 121 -6.20 6.78 11.92
N ARG A 122 -5.47 5.66 11.92
CA ARG A 122 -4.10 5.62 11.38
C ARG A 122 -4.09 5.69 9.86
N VAL A 123 -5.06 5.06 9.20
CA VAL A 123 -5.24 5.22 7.75
C VAL A 123 -5.59 6.67 7.40
N LEU A 124 -6.50 7.29 8.15
CA LEU A 124 -6.85 8.71 7.95
C LEU A 124 -5.63 9.63 8.12
N LEU A 125 -4.85 9.45 9.19
CA LEU A 125 -3.65 10.25 9.42
C LEU A 125 -2.61 10.05 8.30
N PHE A 126 -2.40 8.80 7.88
CA PHE A 126 -1.48 8.47 6.79
C PHE A 126 -1.95 9.10 5.47
N ALA A 127 -3.23 8.97 5.13
CA ALA A 127 -3.81 9.55 3.93
C ALA A 127 -3.77 11.08 3.94
N ALA A 128 -4.08 11.73 5.07
CA ALA A 128 -3.98 13.18 5.22
C ALA A 128 -2.54 13.66 5.02
N SER A 129 -1.56 12.93 5.56
CA SER A 129 -0.13 13.23 5.39
C SER A 129 0.29 13.09 3.93
N CYS A 130 -0.11 12.00 3.26
CA CYS A 130 0.16 11.81 1.83
C CYS A 130 -0.52 12.90 0.98
N SER A 131 -1.76 13.27 1.30
CA SER A 131 -2.46 14.30 0.55
C SER A 131 -1.83 15.67 0.74
N LEU A 132 -1.37 15.99 1.95
CA LEU A 132 -0.62 17.22 2.18
C LEU A 132 0.69 17.26 1.38
N LEU A 133 1.38 16.11 1.24
CA LEU A 133 2.58 16.04 0.38
C LEU A 133 2.26 16.28 -1.09
N ILE A 134 1.12 15.77 -1.58
CA ILE A 134 0.63 16.01 -2.96
C ILE A 134 0.37 17.51 -3.17
N GLU A 135 -0.33 18.16 -2.24
CA GLU A 135 -0.59 19.60 -2.27
C GLU A 135 0.70 20.43 -2.26
N VAL A 136 1.62 20.10 -1.36
CA VAL A 136 2.93 20.77 -1.27
C VAL A 136 3.71 20.61 -2.58
N ALA A 137 3.68 19.42 -3.19
CA ALA A 137 4.31 19.19 -4.48
C ALA A 137 3.65 20.06 -5.57
N GLN A 138 2.33 20.15 -5.62
CA GLN A 138 1.63 20.99 -6.59
C GLN A 138 1.95 22.48 -6.43
N PHE A 139 2.04 22.93 -5.19
CA PHE A 139 2.39 24.31 -4.87
C PHE A 139 3.83 24.64 -5.29
N VAL A 140 4.80 23.80 -4.91
CA VAL A 140 6.23 24.01 -5.21
C VAL A 140 6.52 23.88 -6.71
N LEU A 141 5.84 22.97 -7.40
CA LEU A 141 6.02 22.74 -8.84
C LEU A 141 5.24 23.74 -9.72
N LEU A 142 4.52 24.69 -9.12
CA LEU A 142 3.78 25.75 -9.82
C LEU A 142 2.88 25.20 -10.95
N LEU A 143 2.16 24.11 -10.67
CA LEU A 143 1.37 23.39 -11.67
C LEU A 143 0.10 24.13 -12.14
N ASP A 144 -0.04 25.42 -11.83
CA ASP A 144 -1.27 26.22 -12.08
C ASP A 144 -2.52 25.55 -11.49
N ARG A 145 -2.34 24.93 -10.32
CA ARG A 145 -3.41 24.36 -9.50
C ARG A 145 -3.59 25.20 -8.25
N VAL A 146 -4.84 25.32 -7.82
CA VAL A 146 -5.17 25.93 -6.53
C VAL A 146 -4.86 24.86 -5.49
N SER A 147 -3.86 25.07 -4.64
CA SER A 147 -3.61 24.16 -3.52
C SER A 147 -4.71 24.35 -2.48
N SER A 148 -5.48 23.30 -2.22
CA SER A 148 -6.76 23.41 -1.50
C SER A 148 -6.84 22.48 -0.31
N VAL A 149 -7.36 23.00 0.80
CA VAL A 149 -7.75 22.17 1.96
C VAL A 149 -8.84 21.16 1.56
N ASP A 150 -9.69 21.49 0.59
CA ASP A 150 -10.78 20.61 0.14
C ASP A 150 -10.26 19.35 -0.55
N ASP A 151 -9.18 19.46 -1.33
CA ASP A 151 -8.54 18.31 -1.97
C ASP A 151 -7.91 17.37 -0.92
N VAL A 152 -7.29 17.92 0.13
CA VAL A 152 -6.82 17.14 1.29
C VAL A 152 -7.95 16.40 1.98
N LEU A 153 -9.07 17.08 2.22
CA LEU A 153 -10.24 16.50 2.88
C LEU A 153 -10.86 15.39 2.02
N LEU A 154 -11.02 15.61 0.72
CA LEU A 154 -11.60 14.62 -0.20
C LEU A 154 -10.68 13.40 -0.36
N ASN A 155 -9.39 13.58 -0.60
CA ASN A 155 -8.45 12.46 -0.73
C ASN A 155 -8.43 11.61 0.56
N THR A 156 -8.42 12.27 1.73
CA THR A 156 -8.45 11.61 3.03
C THR A 156 -9.77 10.87 3.28
N ALA A 157 -10.91 11.48 2.93
CA ALA A 157 -12.22 10.88 3.05
C ALA A 157 -12.35 9.63 2.16
N GLY A 158 -11.88 9.72 0.91
CA GLY A 158 -11.84 8.60 -0.02
C GLY A 158 -11.02 7.42 0.50
N ALA A 159 -9.82 7.70 1.02
CA ALA A 159 -8.99 6.68 1.69
C ALA A 159 -9.71 6.06 2.90
N GLY A 160 -10.37 6.87 3.73
CA GLY A 160 -11.12 6.39 4.89
C GLY A 160 -12.31 5.50 4.54
N LEU A 161 -13.06 5.84 3.48
CA LEU A 161 -14.17 5.03 2.98
C LEU A 161 -13.66 3.69 2.42
N ALA A 162 -12.60 3.73 1.63
CA ALA A 162 -11.98 2.52 1.08
C ALA A 162 -11.37 1.62 2.17
N ALA A 163 -10.80 2.21 3.22
CA ALA A 163 -10.35 1.49 4.41
C ALA A 163 -11.51 0.79 5.13
N TRP A 164 -12.65 1.48 5.28
CA TRP A 164 -13.83 0.89 5.90
C TRP A 164 -14.37 -0.30 5.09
N LEU A 165 -14.40 -0.19 3.76
CA LEU A 165 -14.77 -1.29 2.88
C LEU A 165 -13.82 -2.48 3.00
N SER A 166 -12.52 -2.24 3.16
CA SER A 166 -11.52 -3.30 3.28
C SER A 166 -11.39 -3.93 4.66
N ARG A 167 -12.09 -3.38 5.67
CA ARG A 167 -11.99 -3.75 7.10
C ARG A 167 -12.07 -5.25 7.39
N PRO A 168 -12.94 -6.05 6.73
CA PRO A 168 -13.00 -7.50 6.96
C PRO A 168 -11.71 -8.26 6.61
N TRP A 169 -10.82 -7.68 5.80
CA TRP A 169 -9.60 -8.32 5.31
C TRP A 169 -8.30 -7.78 5.94
N TRP A 170 -8.41 -6.88 6.93
CA TRP A 170 -7.25 -6.27 7.57
C TRP A 170 -6.37 -7.30 8.28
N LEU A 171 -5.07 -7.02 8.33
CA LEU A 171 -4.13 -7.82 9.12
C LEU A 171 -4.45 -7.66 10.60
N THR A 172 -4.75 -8.78 11.27
CA THR A 172 -4.91 -8.77 12.72
C THR A 172 -3.52 -8.82 13.36
N PRO A 173 -3.20 -7.98 14.38
CA PRO A 173 -1.89 -7.96 15.03
C PRO A 173 -1.40 -9.34 15.53
N GLY A 174 -2.31 -10.26 15.89
CA GLY A 174 -1.97 -11.62 16.32
C GLY A 174 -1.58 -12.60 15.20
N GLU A 175 -1.81 -12.26 13.92
CA GLU A 175 -1.41 -13.12 12.79
C GLU A 175 0.10 -12.96 12.46
N ALA A 176 0.71 -11.83 12.84
CA ALA A 176 2.13 -11.57 12.64
C ALA A 176 3.02 -12.32 13.66
N THR A 177 2.59 -12.39 14.92
CA THR A 177 3.34 -13.06 16.00
C THR A 177 3.37 -14.59 15.82
N VAL A 178 2.28 -15.20 15.33
CA VAL A 178 2.21 -16.66 15.11
C VAL A 178 3.08 -17.12 13.95
N VAL A 179 3.28 -16.30 12.91
CA VAL A 179 4.19 -16.60 11.79
C VAL A 179 5.65 -16.52 12.24
N GLU A 180 5.99 -15.55 13.09
CA GLU A 180 7.33 -15.39 13.65
C GLU A 180 7.69 -16.51 14.64
N GLU A 181 6.76 -16.93 15.50
CA GLU A 181 6.99 -18.08 16.40
C GLU A 181 7.06 -19.43 15.65
N ARG A 182 6.23 -19.67 14.61
CA ARG A 182 6.36 -20.89 13.79
C ARG A 182 7.65 -20.95 12.99
N GLY A 183 8.17 -19.81 12.52
CA GLY A 183 9.47 -19.75 11.85
C GLY A 183 10.62 -20.05 12.80
N THR A 184 10.49 -19.67 14.07
CA THR A 184 11.51 -19.88 15.11
C THR A 184 11.48 -21.32 15.65
N ASN A 185 10.30 -21.92 15.79
CA ASN A 185 10.12 -23.28 16.32
C ASN A 185 10.30 -24.40 15.27
N ALA A 186 10.61 -24.06 14.02
CA ALA A 186 10.78 -25.03 12.93
C ALA A 186 12.20 -25.60 12.81
N CYS A 187 13.13 -25.22 13.70
CA CYS A 187 14.40 -25.92 13.84
C CYS A 187 14.20 -27.08 14.83
N PRO A 188 14.09 -28.35 14.39
CA PRO A 188 14.04 -29.45 15.34
C PRO A 188 15.36 -29.46 16.12
N GLU A 189 15.30 -29.25 17.44
CA GLU A 189 16.42 -29.61 18.31
C GLU A 189 16.71 -31.10 18.07
N GLU A 190 17.88 -31.36 17.52
CA GLU A 190 18.44 -32.70 17.35
C GLU A 190 18.51 -33.36 18.73
N PRO A 191 17.92 -34.56 18.92
CA PRO A 191 17.97 -35.23 20.20
C PRO A 191 19.42 -35.56 20.53
N ARG A 192 19.95 -34.95 21.60
CA ARG A 192 21.27 -35.30 22.13
C ARG A 192 21.27 -36.77 22.51
N ASP A 193 21.99 -37.58 21.74
CA ASP A 193 22.25 -38.99 22.00
C ASP A 193 22.87 -39.18 23.39
N GLU A 194 22.03 -39.58 24.35
CA GLU A 194 22.43 -39.95 25.71
C GLU A 194 23.01 -41.39 25.79
N ALA A 195 23.26 -42.02 24.62
CA ALA A 195 23.64 -43.42 24.50
C ALA A 195 25.13 -43.74 24.76
N SER A 196 25.98 -42.75 25.06
CA SER A 196 27.44 -42.98 25.21
C SER A 196 27.96 -43.14 26.66
N ARG A 197 27.10 -43.32 27.68
CA ARG A 197 27.53 -43.50 29.09
C ARG A 197 27.39 -44.92 29.67
N ARG A 198 27.52 -45.97 28.86
CA ARG A 198 27.58 -47.37 29.34
C ARG A 198 28.79 -48.16 28.85
N VAL A 199 30.00 -47.66 29.07
CA VAL A 199 31.23 -48.47 29.14
C VAL A 199 32.14 -47.70 30.11
N SER A 200 32.36 -48.09 31.35
CA SER A 200 33.12 -49.26 31.78
C SER A 200 32.85 -49.55 33.27
N LYS A 201 32.41 -50.76 33.61
CA LYS A 201 32.53 -51.29 34.97
C LYS A 201 33.45 -52.52 34.89
N PRO A 202 34.65 -52.51 35.50
CA PRO A 202 35.50 -53.70 35.51
C PRO A 202 35.00 -54.73 36.53
N PRO A 203 35.35 -56.02 36.37
CA PRO A 203 34.76 -57.10 37.13
C PRO A 203 35.34 -57.22 38.54
N THR A 204 34.50 -57.80 39.38
CA THR A 204 34.68 -58.25 40.75
C THR A 204 35.92 -59.11 40.96
N VAL A 205 36.65 -58.90 42.06
CA VAL A 205 37.50 -59.93 42.68
C VAL A 205 36.99 -60.14 44.11
N ALA A 206 36.61 -61.39 44.39
CA ALA A 206 36.28 -61.90 45.71
C ALA A 206 37.56 -62.33 46.45
N GLY A 207 37.57 -62.24 47.78
CA GLY A 207 38.61 -62.90 48.58
C GLY A 207 38.66 -62.52 50.05
N ARG A 208 37.97 -63.33 50.86
CA ARG A 208 38.15 -63.66 52.30
C ARG A 208 38.19 -62.54 53.35
#